data_AF-A0A963TC11-F1
#
_entry.id   AF-A0A963TC11-F1
#
_cell.length_a   1.000
_cell.length_b   1.000
_cell.length_c   1.000
_cell.angle_alpha   90.00
_cell.angle_beta   90.00
_cell.angle_gamma   90.00
#
_symmetry.space_group_name_H-M   'P 1'
#
loop_
_entity.id
_entity.type
_entity.pdbx_description
1 polymer ?
#
loop_
_entity_poly.entity_id
_entity_poly.type
_entity_poly.pdbx_seq_one_letter_code
_entity_poly.pdbx_strand_id
1 'polypeptide(L)'
;GSMAHALADGDPGKDAAIATPTLGGRQFWADRVVTADGWRVQENVVTGHFRLLDGGDRRLAWGDRTHCLAELARHNPGAGAARQGRRVVVLVHGLARSKAAFDRLAPRLRDAGYEALAITYPSTRRSLADHAAQVNGVLDALPGTGRVTFVTHSMGALVVRQALDRPAPWRDRFAVGGLVMAGPPSRGAAAAGALGDWDLYRVLAGPSGQALVPDAATAVPLPRVRHCIIAGGDGGEGFNPWLAGDDDGIVRVDEARLPGSDDFLRVNAIHALLINHPDTWAALRRFLDGGRCNGMG
;
A
#
# COMPACT_ATOMS: atom_id res chain seq x y z
N GLY A 1 61.95 18.70 -18.82
CA GLY A 1 61.30 17.42 -19.11
C GLY A 1 60.04 17.33 -18.27
N SER A 2 58.91 17.62 -18.89
CA SER A 2 57.58 17.57 -18.28
C SER A 2 57.08 16.12 -18.34
N MET A 3 56.63 15.56 -17.21
CA MET A 3 55.85 14.32 -17.19
C MET A 3 54.42 14.66 -16.75
N ALA A 4 53.60 14.96 -17.75
CA ALA A 4 52.16 14.77 -17.70
C ALA A 4 51.88 13.29 -18.02
N HIS A 5 51.09 12.61 -17.19
CA HIS A 5 50.27 11.47 -17.64
C HIS A 5 49.07 11.26 -16.70
N ALA A 6 47.91 11.70 -17.21
CA ALA A 6 46.57 11.13 -17.09
C ALA A 6 46.12 10.58 -15.73
N LEU A 7 45.43 11.44 -14.97
CA LEU A 7 44.31 11.00 -14.14
C LEU A 7 43.14 10.72 -15.09
N ALA A 8 42.69 9.46 -15.14
CA ALA A 8 41.50 9.08 -15.87
C ALA A 8 40.26 9.45 -15.05
N ASP A 9 39.47 10.39 -15.57
CA ASP A 9 38.10 10.64 -15.16
C ASP A 9 37.24 9.39 -15.42
N GLY A 10 36.85 8.70 -14.35
CA GLY A 10 35.81 7.67 -14.39
C GLY A 10 34.45 8.30 -14.09
N ASP A 11 33.61 8.44 -15.12
CA ASP A 11 32.18 8.79 -14.99
C ASP A 11 31.45 7.69 -14.18
N PRO A 12 30.86 7.97 -13.00
CA PRO A 12 30.17 6.97 -12.19
C PRO A 12 28.78 6.58 -12.77
N GLY A 13 28.43 7.00 -13.99
CA GLY A 13 27.07 6.96 -14.52
C GLY A 13 26.69 5.84 -15.50
N LYS A 14 27.51 4.81 -15.76
CA LYS A 14 27.20 3.84 -16.84
C LYS A 14 27.60 2.38 -16.59
N ASP A 15 27.36 1.85 -15.40
CA ASP A 15 27.49 0.41 -15.22
C ASP A 15 26.31 -0.33 -15.86
N ALA A 16 26.66 -1.23 -16.79
CA ALA A 16 25.76 -1.97 -17.66
C ALA A 16 24.59 -2.62 -16.91
N ALA A 17 23.40 -2.51 -17.51
CA ALA A 17 22.13 -3.05 -17.03
C ALA A 17 22.14 -4.59 -16.97
N ILE A 18 22.70 -5.17 -15.90
CA ILE A 18 22.49 -6.58 -15.58
C ILE A 18 21.13 -6.69 -14.89
N ALA A 19 20.16 -7.26 -15.62
CA ALA A 19 18.82 -7.57 -15.13
C ALA A 19 18.88 -8.70 -14.09
N THR A 20 19.13 -8.35 -12.84
CA THR A 20 19.13 -9.29 -11.72
C THR A 20 17.81 -9.25 -10.93
N PRO A 21 17.27 -10.39 -10.47
CA PRO A 21 16.18 -10.42 -9.51
C PRO A 21 16.59 -9.72 -8.21
N THR A 22 15.75 -8.84 -7.67
CA THR A 22 16.09 -8.11 -6.43
C THR A 22 15.56 -8.85 -5.20
N LEU A 23 16.47 -9.25 -4.30
CA LEU A 23 16.22 -10.30 -3.30
C LEU A 23 16.08 -9.86 -1.83
N GLY A 24 15.98 -8.57 -1.48
CA GLY A 24 15.97 -8.24 -0.03
C GLY A 24 15.55 -6.85 0.44
N GLY A 25 15.29 -5.89 -0.45
CA GLY A 25 15.15 -4.48 -0.05
C GLY A 25 13.74 -3.97 0.25
N ARG A 26 12.70 -4.80 0.40
CA ARG A 26 11.28 -4.35 0.30
C ARG A 26 10.92 -3.18 1.24
N GLN A 27 11.55 -3.08 2.41
CA GLN A 27 11.32 -1.97 3.35
C GLN A 27 12.17 -0.72 3.08
N PHE A 28 13.04 -0.74 2.08
CA PHE A 28 13.89 0.39 1.70
C PHE A 28 13.44 1.06 0.40
N TRP A 29 12.40 0.54 -0.26
CA TRP A 29 11.92 1.03 -1.55
C TRP A 29 10.53 1.65 -1.41
N ALA A 30 10.38 2.85 -1.98
CA ALA A 30 9.12 3.57 -2.09
C ALA A 30 8.70 3.65 -3.57
N ASP A 31 7.54 3.10 -3.92
CA ASP A 31 6.95 3.34 -5.23
C ASP A 31 6.65 4.83 -5.42
N ARG A 32 7.13 5.39 -6.55
CA ARG A 32 6.86 6.76 -7.00
C ARG A 32 6.01 6.80 -8.26
N VAL A 33 6.07 5.74 -9.07
CA VAL A 33 5.17 5.48 -10.19
C VAL A 33 4.80 4.00 -10.16
N VAL A 34 3.52 3.68 -10.37
CA VAL A 34 3.02 2.31 -10.53
C VAL A 34 2.03 2.30 -11.69
N THR A 35 2.23 1.40 -12.65
CA THR A 35 1.32 1.22 -13.79
C THR A 35 0.42 -0.01 -13.59
N ALA A 36 -0.68 -0.08 -14.35
CA ALA A 36 -1.65 -1.18 -14.25
C ALA A 36 -1.04 -2.54 -14.67
N ASP A 37 -0.11 -2.52 -15.61
CA ASP A 37 0.70 -3.66 -16.10
C ASP A 37 1.92 -3.95 -15.22
N GLY A 38 2.06 -3.26 -14.08
CA GLY A 38 2.97 -3.64 -13.00
C GLY A 38 4.35 -3.00 -13.02
N TRP A 39 4.64 -2.09 -13.96
CA TRP A 39 5.89 -1.33 -14.01
C TRP A 39 5.99 -0.33 -12.87
N ARG A 40 7.23 -0.09 -12.41
CA ARG A 40 7.49 0.73 -11.23
C ARG A 40 8.73 1.57 -11.36
N VAL A 41 8.62 2.83 -10.96
CA VAL A 41 9.79 3.65 -10.60
C VAL A 41 9.80 3.75 -9.09
N GLN A 42 10.88 3.26 -8.48
CA GLN A 42 11.03 3.22 -7.03
C GLN A 42 12.21 4.05 -6.57
N GLU A 43 12.07 4.69 -5.42
CA GLU A 43 13.13 5.42 -4.72
C GLU A 43 13.62 4.60 -3.54
N ASN A 44 14.94 4.50 -3.37
CA ASN A 44 15.55 3.99 -2.17
C ASN A 44 15.52 5.07 -1.11
N VAL A 45 14.87 4.79 0.02
CA VAL A 45 14.60 5.82 1.03
C VAL A 45 15.79 6.17 1.90
N VAL A 46 16.91 5.44 1.76
CA VAL A 46 18.17 5.69 2.46
C VAL A 46 19.14 6.42 1.54
N THR A 47 19.29 5.96 0.29
CA THR A 47 20.29 6.51 -0.63
C THR A 47 19.75 7.57 -1.59
N GLY A 48 18.43 7.68 -1.73
CA GLY A 48 17.78 8.56 -2.71
C GLY A 48 17.85 8.07 -4.16
N HIS A 49 18.56 6.97 -4.43
CA HIS A 49 18.64 6.40 -5.77
C HIS A 49 17.31 5.83 -6.26
N PHE A 50 17.11 5.90 -7.56
CA PHE A 50 15.95 5.37 -8.23
C PHE A 50 16.27 4.08 -8.98
N ARG A 51 15.24 3.24 -9.15
CA ARG A 51 15.28 2.10 -10.06
C ARG A 51 13.99 2.00 -10.85
N LEU A 52 14.11 1.52 -12.08
CA LEU A 52 12.99 1.07 -12.91
C LEU A 52 12.86 -0.45 -12.81
N LEU A 53 11.65 -0.92 -12.50
CA LEU A 53 11.28 -2.33 -12.57
C LEU A 53 10.17 -2.55 -13.61
N ASP A 54 10.24 -3.64 -14.35
CA ASP A 54 9.13 -4.11 -15.19
C ASP A 54 8.04 -4.84 -14.37
N GLY A 55 6.98 -5.31 -15.03
CA GLY A 55 5.89 -6.05 -14.39
C GLY A 55 6.30 -7.39 -13.76
N GLY A 56 7.48 -7.93 -14.11
CA GLY A 56 8.08 -9.13 -13.54
C GLY A 56 9.09 -8.85 -12.42
N ASP A 57 9.12 -7.62 -11.89
CA ASP A 57 10.09 -7.15 -10.89
C ASP A 57 11.57 -7.23 -11.34
N ARG A 58 11.84 -7.24 -12.66
CA ARG A 58 13.21 -7.18 -13.20
C ARG A 58 13.66 -5.73 -13.26
N ARG A 59 14.84 -5.44 -12.74
CA ARG A 59 15.43 -4.10 -12.83
C ARG A 59 15.94 -3.83 -14.23
N LEU A 60 15.46 -2.74 -14.83
CA LEU A 60 15.87 -2.29 -16.17
C LEU A 60 16.70 -1.01 -16.15
N ALA A 61 16.55 -0.17 -15.13
CA ALA A 61 17.36 1.04 -14.95
C ALA A 61 17.66 1.33 -13.48
N TRP A 62 18.70 2.12 -13.24
CA TRP A 62 19.14 2.61 -11.94
C TRP A 62 19.78 3.99 -12.11
N GLY A 63 19.55 4.90 -11.17
CA GLY A 63 20.13 6.24 -11.24
C GLY A 63 19.29 7.27 -10.49
N ASP A 64 19.03 8.40 -11.13
CA ASP A 64 18.09 9.41 -10.63
C ASP A 64 16.65 9.19 -11.17
N ARG A 65 15.73 10.01 -10.66
CA ARG A 65 14.31 9.96 -11.03
C ARG A 65 14.08 10.25 -12.52
N THR A 66 14.77 11.24 -13.07
CA THR A 66 14.61 11.68 -14.46
C THR A 66 15.04 10.56 -15.41
N HIS A 67 16.19 9.95 -15.14
CA HIS A 67 16.68 8.81 -15.90
C HIS A 67 15.68 7.64 -15.85
N CYS A 68 15.21 7.23 -14.66
CA CYS A 68 14.28 6.11 -14.55
C CYS A 68 12.91 6.39 -15.22
N LEU A 69 12.44 7.64 -15.23
CA LEU A 69 11.21 8.02 -15.94
C LEU A 69 11.40 8.01 -17.47
N ALA A 70 12.55 8.48 -17.96
CA ALA A 70 12.89 8.39 -19.38
C ALA A 70 12.97 6.93 -19.84
N GLU A 71 13.58 6.07 -19.04
CA GLU A 71 13.65 4.63 -19.31
C GLU A 71 12.27 3.97 -19.26
N LEU A 72 11.39 4.38 -18.33
CA LEU A 72 10.00 3.91 -18.33
C LEU A 72 9.28 4.28 -19.62
N ALA A 73 9.41 5.53 -20.08
CA ALA A 73 8.78 5.99 -21.32
C ALA A 73 9.35 5.26 -22.55
N ARG A 74 10.65 4.94 -22.55
CA ARG A 74 11.32 4.21 -23.62
C ARG A 74 10.86 2.75 -23.71
N HIS A 75 10.74 2.08 -22.58
CA HIS A 75 10.40 0.65 -22.52
C HIS A 75 8.90 0.36 -22.47
N ASN A 76 8.11 1.28 -21.92
CA ASN A 76 6.65 1.20 -21.81
C ASN A 76 6.01 2.54 -22.21
N PRO A 77 5.97 2.89 -23.50
CA PRO A 77 5.39 4.15 -23.96
C PRO A 77 3.91 4.30 -23.59
N GLY A 78 3.20 3.19 -23.37
CA GLY A 78 1.82 3.17 -22.89
C GLY A 78 1.65 3.63 -21.43
N ALA A 79 2.71 3.60 -20.62
CA ALA A 79 2.66 4.00 -19.21
C ALA A 79 2.24 5.47 -19.02
N GLY A 80 2.63 6.35 -19.95
CA GLY A 80 2.31 7.77 -19.93
C GLY A 80 0.98 8.13 -20.61
N ALA A 81 0.30 7.17 -21.25
CA ALA A 81 -0.91 7.45 -22.00
C ALA A 81 -2.08 7.78 -21.07
N ALA A 82 -2.67 8.98 -21.26
CA ALA A 82 -3.88 9.37 -20.57
C ALA A 82 -5.07 8.51 -21.04
N ARG A 83 -5.80 7.94 -20.09
CA ARG A 83 -7.00 7.13 -20.34
C ARG A 83 -8.20 7.75 -19.62
N GLN A 84 -9.34 7.82 -20.30
CA GLN A 84 -10.60 8.30 -19.72
C GLN A 84 -11.36 7.13 -19.10
N GLY A 85 -12.13 7.38 -18.05
CA GLY A 85 -13.03 6.38 -17.45
C GLY A 85 -12.32 5.21 -16.77
N ARG A 86 -11.09 5.41 -16.27
CA ARG A 86 -10.32 4.36 -15.58
C ARG A 86 -11.06 3.88 -14.32
N ARG A 87 -11.05 2.57 -14.07
CA ARG A 87 -11.57 1.94 -12.84
C ARG A 87 -10.39 1.42 -12.03
N VAL A 88 -9.81 2.28 -11.21
CA VAL A 88 -8.56 2.01 -10.50
C VAL A 88 -8.87 1.48 -9.10
N VAL A 89 -8.19 0.41 -8.71
CA VAL A 89 -8.22 -0.11 -7.35
C VAL A 89 -6.82 -0.06 -6.76
N VAL A 90 -6.61 0.82 -5.78
CA VAL A 90 -5.33 1.02 -5.10
C VAL A 90 -5.25 0.10 -3.89
N LEU A 91 -4.23 -0.76 -3.85
CA LEU A 91 -4.02 -1.73 -2.79
C LEU A 91 -2.87 -1.29 -1.89
N VAL A 92 -3.14 -1.10 -0.59
CA VAL A 92 -2.17 -0.56 0.39
C VAL A 92 -2.00 -1.55 1.54
N HIS A 93 -0.79 -2.12 1.66
CA HIS A 93 -0.48 -3.17 2.63
C HIS A 93 -0.27 -2.65 4.05
N GLY A 94 -0.12 -3.55 5.02
CA GLY A 94 0.20 -3.21 6.41
C GLY A 94 1.70 -3.15 6.73
N LEU A 95 2.02 -3.01 8.00
CA LEU A 95 3.39 -2.96 8.53
C LEU A 95 4.21 -4.20 8.14
N ALA A 96 5.49 -4.01 7.84
CA ALA A 96 6.47 -5.03 7.45
C ALA A 96 6.09 -5.88 6.22
N ARG A 97 5.11 -5.44 5.41
CA ARG A 97 4.67 -6.08 4.17
C ARG A 97 5.15 -5.31 2.92
N SER A 98 4.73 -5.79 1.75
CA SER A 98 4.90 -5.15 0.45
C SER A 98 3.66 -5.41 -0.42
N LYS A 99 3.71 -5.02 -1.71
CA LYS A 99 2.68 -5.39 -2.71
C LYS A 99 2.32 -6.89 -2.72
N ALA A 100 3.25 -7.75 -2.30
CA ALA A 100 3.08 -9.20 -2.28
C ALA A 100 1.90 -9.66 -1.41
N ALA A 101 1.45 -8.83 -0.45
CA ALA A 101 0.24 -9.10 0.32
C ALA A 101 -1.01 -9.29 -0.57
N PHE A 102 -0.98 -8.75 -1.78
CA PHE A 102 -2.08 -8.73 -2.74
C PHE A 102 -1.85 -9.60 -3.97
N ASP A 103 -0.86 -10.51 -3.97
CA ASP A 103 -0.53 -11.32 -5.16
C ASP A 103 -1.69 -12.21 -5.63
N ARG A 104 -2.66 -12.53 -4.75
CA ARG A 104 -3.91 -13.23 -5.12
C ARG A 104 -5.06 -12.27 -5.46
N LEU A 105 -5.12 -11.10 -4.83
CA LEU A 105 -6.21 -10.15 -5.01
C LEU A 105 -6.06 -9.31 -6.28
N ALA A 106 -4.84 -8.86 -6.59
CA ALA A 106 -4.59 -8.01 -7.74
C ALA A 106 -4.93 -8.69 -9.08
N PRO A 107 -4.59 -9.98 -9.33
CA PRO A 107 -5.05 -10.68 -10.53
C PRO A 107 -6.57 -10.77 -10.62
N ARG A 108 -7.27 -11.14 -9.53
CA ARG A 108 -8.74 -11.22 -9.51
C ARG A 108 -9.41 -9.89 -9.86
N LEU A 109 -8.85 -8.77 -9.40
CA LEU A 109 -9.33 -7.44 -9.75
C LEU A 109 -9.11 -7.13 -11.24
N ARG A 110 -7.95 -7.51 -11.80
CA ARG A 110 -7.67 -7.35 -13.23
C ARG A 110 -8.61 -8.19 -14.09
N ASP A 111 -8.84 -9.45 -13.71
CA ASP A 111 -9.78 -10.34 -14.38
C ASP A 111 -11.23 -9.79 -14.33
N ALA A 112 -11.56 -9.05 -13.27
CA ALA A 112 -12.83 -8.34 -13.13
C ALA A 112 -12.86 -6.95 -13.85
N GLY A 113 -11.83 -6.61 -14.63
CA GLY A 113 -11.79 -5.40 -15.45
C GLY A 113 -11.32 -4.13 -14.72
N TYR A 114 -10.69 -4.26 -13.55
CA TYR A 114 -10.12 -3.14 -12.81
C TYR A 114 -8.61 -3.00 -13.04
N GLU A 115 -8.12 -1.77 -12.92
CA GLU A 115 -6.69 -1.49 -12.87
C GLU A 115 -6.20 -1.59 -11.43
N ALA A 116 -5.60 -2.72 -11.06
CA ALA A 116 -5.11 -2.96 -9.70
C ALA A 116 -3.68 -2.41 -9.49
N LEU A 117 -3.57 -1.34 -8.71
CA LEU A 117 -2.29 -0.71 -8.33
C LEU A 117 -1.90 -1.12 -6.90
N ALA A 118 -1.16 -2.21 -6.78
CA ALA A 118 -0.60 -2.62 -5.49
C ALA A 118 0.67 -1.81 -5.17
N ILE A 119 0.60 -0.94 -4.16
CA ILE A 119 1.68 -0.02 -3.78
C ILE A 119 2.62 -0.71 -2.80
N THR A 120 3.93 -0.59 -3.03
CA THR A 120 4.97 -0.86 -2.03
C THR A 120 5.45 0.44 -1.43
N TYR A 121 5.44 0.49 -0.11
CA TYR A 121 5.99 1.60 0.66
C TYR A 121 6.83 1.07 1.82
N PRO A 122 7.83 1.83 2.29
CA PRO A 122 8.79 1.38 3.29
C PRO A 122 8.18 1.47 4.69
N SER A 123 7.22 0.60 4.94
CA SER A 123 6.30 0.66 6.08
C SER A 123 6.98 0.71 7.46
N THR A 124 8.25 0.36 7.57
CA THR A 124 9.01 0.39 8.83
C THR A 124 10.11 1.46 8.86
N ARG A 125 10.15 2.38 7.89
CA ARG A 125 11.25 3.37 7.74
C ARG A 125 10.81 4.82 7.67
N ARG A 126 9.53 5.11 7.40
CA ARG A 126 9.00 6.49 7.36
C ARG A 126 7.75 6.62 8.23
N SER A 127 7.27 7.84 8.42
CA SER A 127 6.06 8.11 9.19
C SER A 127 4.79 7.76 8.41
N LEU A 128 3.65 7.66 9.11
CA LEU A 128 2.34 7.51 8.46
C LEU A 128 2.07 8.66 7.47
N ALA A 129 2.48 9.87 7.84
CA ALA A 129 2.36 11.07 7.02
C ALA A 129 3.14 10.96 5.70
N ASP A 130 4.34 10.39 5.73
CA ASP A 130 5.16 10.19 4.53
C ASP A 130 4.54 9.13 3.63
N HIS A 131 4.00 8.06 4.20
CA HIS A 131 3.33 7.00 3.43
C HIS A 131 2.06 7.52 2.76
N ALA A 132 1.27 8.33 3.48
CA ALA A 132 0.09 9.00 2.93
C ALA A 132 0.46 9.92 1.76
N ALA A 133 1.54 10.70 1.91
CA ALA A 133 2.06 11.54 0.83
C ALA A 133 2.56 10.71 -0.36
N GLN A 134 3.19 9.55 -0.11
CA GLN A 134 3.63 8.63 -1.16
C GLN A 134 2.44 8.05 -1.95
N VAL A 135 1.37 7.61 -1.28
CA VAL A 135 0.15 7.12 -1.94
C VAL A 135 -0.45 8.21 -2.83
N ASN A 136 -0.57 9.44 -2.32
CA ASN A 136 -1.03 10.58 -3.13
C ASN A 136 -0.11 10.85 -4.33
N GLY A 137 1.22 10.82 -4.14
CA GLY A 137 2.18 11.03 -5.22
C GLY A 137 2.10 9.97 -6.34
N VAL A 138 1.81 8.71 -5.99
CA VAL A 138 1.58 7.65 -7.00
C VAL A 138 0.33 7.95 -7.83
N LEU A 139 -0.74 8.45 -7.20
CA LEU A 139 -1.97 8.84 -7.90
C LEU A 139 -1.82 10.14 -8.70
N ASP A 140 -1.01 11.09 -8.21
CA ASP A 140 -0.68 12.32 -8.94
C ASP A 140 0.07 11.98 -10.24
N ALA A 141 0.95 10.99 -10.20
CA ALA A 141 1.68 10.50 -11.37
C ALA A 141 0.84 9.61 -12.31
N LEU A 142 -0.37 9.18 -11.91
CA LEU A 142 -1.22 8.32 -12.72
C LEU A 142 -1.95 9.15 -13.80
N PRO A 143 -1.70 8.95 -15.11
CA PRO A 143 -2.32 9.77 -16.14
C PRO A 143 -3.77 9.39 -16.41
N GLY A 144 -4.56 10.37 -16.87
CA GLY A 144 -5.97 10.21 -17.23
C GLY A 144 -6.95 10.59 -16.12
N THR A 145 -8.18 10.09 -16.25
CA THR A 145 -9.31 10.38 -15.36
C THR A 145 -10.09 9.11 -15.04
N GLY A 146 -10.92 9.17 -14.00
CA GLY A 146 -11.87 8.09 -13.73
C GLY A 146 -12.26 8.00 -12.26
N ARG A 147 -12.24 6.78 -11.73
CA ARG A 147 -12.60 6.49 -10.34
C ARG A 147 -11.52 5.66 -9.67
N VAL A 148 -11.18 6.03 -8.44
CA VAL A 148 -10.24 5.31 -7.57
C VAL A 148 -10.98 4.73 -6.38
N THR A 149 -10.86 3.43 -6.14
CA THR A 149 -11.29 2.77 -4.89
C THR A 149 -10.07 2.26 -4.15
N PHE A 150 -10.03 2.45 -2.84
CA PHE A 150 -8.92 1.97 -2.02
C PHE A 150 -9.29 0.66 -1.34
N VAL A 151 -8.36 -0.28 -1.31
CA VAL A 151 -8.46 -1.51 -0.53
C VAL A 151 -7.21 -1.64 0.32
N THR A 152 -7.38 -1.82 1.61
CA THR A 152 -6.28 -1.81 2.55
C THR A 152 -6.22 -3.08 3.37
N HIS A 153 -5.01 -3.42 3.80
CA HIS A 153 -4.77 -4.43 4.82
C HIS A 153 -4.12 -3.76 6.02
N SER A 154 -4.65 -4.01 7.22
CA SER A 154 -4.05 -3.57 8.49
C SER A 154 -3.73 -2.08 8.51
N MET A 155 -2.50 -1.70 8.89
CA MET A 155 -2.00 -0.31 8.93
C MET A 155 -2.21 0.47 7.61
N GLY A 156 -2.34 -0.20 6.46
CA GLY A 156 -2.66 0.48 5.21
C GLY A 156 -3.95 1.30 5.28
N ALA A 157 -4.90 0.91 6.16
CA ALA A 157 -6.11 1.67 6.43
C ALA A 157 -5.82 3.06 7.02
N LEU A 158 -4.88 3.14 7.97
CA LEU A 158 -4.46 4.41 8.57
C LEU A 158 -3.75 5.29 7.54
N VAL A 159 -2.91 4.69 6.69
CA VAL A 159 -2.20 5.39 5.60
C VAL A 159 -3.21 6.02 4.64
N VAL A 160 -4.19 5.25 4.18
CA VAL A 160 -5.19 5.76 3.22
C VAL A 160 -6.12 6.78 3.86
N ARG A 161 -6.56 6.59 5.11
CA ARG A 161 -7.35 7.61 5.83
C ARG A 161 -6.60 8.94 5.90
N GLN A 162 -5.31 8.91 6.24
CA GLN A 162 -4.50 10.13 6.26
C GLN A 162 -4.25 10.70 4.84
N ALA A 163 -4.13 9.86 3.82
CA ALA A 163 -4.01 10.31 2.43
C ALA A 163 -5.30 11.01 1.96
N LEU A 164 -6.46 10.48 2.36
CA LEU A 164 -7.77 11.01 2.01
C LEU A 164 -8.12 12.31 2.76
N ASP A 165 -7.51 12.57 3.91
CA ASP A 165 -7.72 13.83 4.64
C ASP A 165 -6.96 15.01 4.00
N ARG A 166 -5.97 14.73 3.15
CA ARG A 166 -5.12 15.75 2.53
C ARG A 166 -5.62 16.18 1.15
N PRO A 167 -5.47 17.47 0.79
CA PRO A 167 -5.63 17.89 -0.60
C PRO A 167 -4.56 17.20 -1.47
N ALA A 168 -4.96 16.79 -2.67
CA ALA A 168 -4.07 16.13 -3.62
C ALA A 168 -4.53 16.38 -5.06
N PRO A 169 -3.64 16.78 -6.00
CA PRO A 169 -3.99 17.12 -7.38
C PRO A 169 -4.73 16.03 -8.16
N TRP A 170 -4.48 14.75 -7.86
CA TRP A 170 -5.20 13.65 -8.52
C TRP A 170 -6.72 13.71 -8.33
N ARG A 171 -7.22 14.37 -7.28
CA ARG A 171 -8.66 14.49 -6.97
C ARG A 171 -9.43 15.31 -8.00
N ASP A 172 -8.76 16.16 -8.76
CA ASP A 172 -9.38 16.91 -9.87
C ASP A 172 -9.68 16.00 -11.08
N ARG A 173 -9.04 14.82 -11.12
CA ARG A 173 -9.11 13.88 -12.25
C ARG A 173 -9.79 12.56 -11.89
N PHE A 174 -9.77 12.17 -10.62
CA PHE A 174 -10.37 10.93 -10.16
C PHE A 174 -11.36 11.16 -9.03
N ALA A 175 -12.59 10.68 -9.23
CA ALA A 175 -13.56 10.56 -8.16
C ALA A 175 -13.15 9.43 -7.20
N VAL A 176 -13.38 9.63 -5.90
CA VAL A 176 -13.17 8.57 -4.90
C VAL A 176 -14.38 7.65 -4.86
N GLY A 177 -14.18 6.39 -5.26
CA GLY A 177 -15.22 5.36 -5.27
C GLY A 177 -15.52 4.78 -3.89
N GLY A 178 -14.55 4.79 -2.98
CA GLY A 178 -14.71 4.37 -1.60
C GLY A 178 -13.44 3.74 -1.02
N LEU A 179 -13.58 3.19 0.19
CA LEU A 179 -12.50 2.59 0.96
C LEU A 179 -12.95 1.26 1.62
N VAL A 180 -12.30 0.16 1.26
CA VAL A 180 -12.48 -1.15 1.93
C VAL A 180 -11.28 -1.42 2.82
N MET A 181 -11.51 -1.66 4.10
CA MET A 181 -10.45 -1.85 5.10
C MET A 181 -10.52 -3.26 5.69
N ALA A 182 -9.51 -4.09 5.44
CA ALA A 182 -9.40 -5.43 6.02
C ALA A 182 -8.48 -5.44 7.25
N GLY A 183 -9.03 -5.78 8.41
CA GLY A 183 -8.34 -5.82 9.71
C GLY A 183 -7.70 -4.48 10.12
N PRO A 184 -8.36 -3.31 9.94
CA PRO A 184 -7.74 -2.03 10.29
C PRO A 184 -7.52 -1.92 11.81
N PRO A 185 -6.37 -1.46 12.31
CA PRO A 185 -6.21 -1.12 13.73
C PRO A 185 -6.80 0.28 14.01
N SER A 186 -8.10 0.45 13.73
CA SER A 186 -8.79 1.75 13.69
C SER A 186 -8.77 2.50 15.03
N ARG A 187 -8.78 1.75 16.13
CA ARG A 187 -8.73 2.24 17.52
C ARG A 187 -7.39 1.92 18.19
N GLY A 188 -6.37 1.64 17.39
CA GLY A 188 -5.14 0.97 17.83
C GLY A 188 -5.30 -0.54 17.82
N ALA A 189 -4.22 -1.26 18.14
CA ALA A 189 -4.26 -2.69 18.39
C ALA A 189 -3.67 -2.97 19.78
N ALA A 190 -4.42 -3.58 20.68
CA ALA A 190 -3.93 -3.91 22.02
C ALA A 190 -2.68 -4.81 21.95
N ALA A 191 -2.59 -5.70 20.96
CA ALA A 191 -1.40 -6.50 20.72
C ALA A 191 -0.17 -5.64 20.38
N ALA A 192 -0.33 -4.49 19.71
CA ALA A 192 0.78 -3.56 19.46
C ALA A 192 1.22 -2.82 20.73
N GLY A 193 0.31 -2.63 21.69
CA GLY A 193 0.64 -2.14 23.04
C GLY A 193 1.38 -3.18 23.88
N ALA A 194 0.89 -4.43 23.91
CA ALA A 194 1.49 -5.54 24.66
C ALA A 194 2.85 -6.01 24.08
N LEU A 195 3.04 -5.90 22.76
CA LEU A 195 4.33 -6.14 22.09
C LEU A 195 5.22 -4.89 22.07
N GLY A 196 4.68 -3.71 22.42
CA GLY A 196 5.40 -2.43 22.44
C GLY A 196 6.53 -2.38 23.47
N ASP A 197 6.44 -3.18 24.53
CA ASP A 197 7.46 -3.31 25.59
C ASP A 197 8.64 -4.21 25.16
N TRP A 198 8.56 -4.88 24.01
CA TRP A 198 9.67 -5.64 23.46
C TRP A 198 10.46 -4.74 22.50
N ASP A 199 11.69 -4.36 22.89
CA ASP A 199 12.58 -3.51 22.10
C ASP A 199 12.73 -3.98 20.63
N LEU A 200 12.64 -5.30 20.41
CA LEU A 200 12.67 -5.91 19.08
C LEU A 200 11.44 -5.54 18.21
N TYR A 201 10.23 -5.42 18.77
CA TYR A 201 9.04 -4.99 18.05
C TYR A 201 9.10 -3.50 17.68
N ARG A 202 9.63 -2.64 18.56
CA ARG A 202 9.86 -1.22 18.26
C ARG A 202 10.89 -1.03 17.14
N VAL A 203 11.98 -1.83 17.15
CA VAL A 203 12.99 -1.84 16.10
C VAL A 203 12.45 -2.40 14.77
N LEU A 204 11.58 -3.41 14.82
CA LEU A 204 10.95 -4.00 13.63
C LEU A 204 9.82 -3.14 13.05
N ALA A 205 9.03 -2.46 13.89
CA ALA A 205 7.94 -1.60 13.48
C ALA A 205 8.42 -0.22 12.99
N GLY A 206 9.57 0.24 13.46
CA GLY A 206 10.18 1.50 13.06
C GLY A 206 9.26 2.72 13.30
N PRO A 207 9.47 3.84 12.58
CA PRO A 207 8.70 5.07 12.82
C PRO A 207 7.19 4.94 12.63
N SER A 208 6.72 3.97 11.83
CA SER A 208 5.28 3.72 11.64
C SER A 208 4.63 2.92 12.75
N GLY A 209 5.41 2.17 13.55
CA GLY A 209 4.88 1.46 14.72
C GLY A 209 4.20 2.40 15.72
N GLN A 210 4.69 3.63 15.82
CA GLN A 210 4.11 4.66 16.70
C GLN A 210 2.69 5.07 16.28
N ALA A 211 2.34 4.93 15.00
CA ALA A 211 0.99 5.21 14.52
C ALA A 211 -0.03 4.11 14.86
N LEU A 212 0.42 2.96 15.37
CA LEU A 212 -0.45 1.84 15.78
C LEU A 212 -0.82 1.88 17.26
N VAL A 213 -0.17 2.75 18.03
CA VAL A 213 -0.53 3.04 19.43
C VAL A 213 -1.93 3.66 19.45
N PRO A 214 -2.82 3.26 20.39
CA PRO A 214 -4.22 3.70 20.41
C PRO A 214 -4.46 5.20 20.22
N ASP A 215 -3.72 6.06 20.92
CA ASP A 215 -3.89 7.52 20.81
C ASP A 215 -3.52 8.05 19.42
N ALA A 216 -2.45 7.51 18.80
CA ALA A 216 -2.04 7.91 17.46
C ALA A 216 -2.99 7.37 16.37
N ALA A 217 -3.50 6.14 16.54
CA ALA A 217 -4.42 5.52 15.59
C ALA A 217 -5.81 6.19 15.60
N THR A 218 -6.30 6.54 16.78
CA THR A 218 -7.59 7.25 16.96
C THR A 218 -7.52 8.69 16.48
N ALA A 219 -6.34 9.33 16.52
CA ALA A 219 -6.12 10.67 15.96
C ALA A 219 -6.16 10.72 14.42
N VAL A 220 -6.08 9.58 13.73
CA VAL A 220 -6.21 9.55 12.27
C VAL A 220 -7.65 9.94 11.89
N PRO A 221 -7.86 10.87 10.94
CA PRO A 221 -9.20 11.32 10.57
C PRO A 221 -10.14 10.19 10.11
N LEU A 222 -11.43 10.38 10.36
CA LEU A 222 -12.49 9.51 9.83
C LEU A 222 -12.60 9.73 8.32
N PRO A 223 -12.73 8.66 7.52
CA PRO A 223 -12.91 8.80 6.08
C PRO A 223 -14.28 9.44 5.78
N ARG A 224 -14.28 10.50 4.98
CA ARG A 224 -15.50 11.20 4.50
C ARG A 224 -16.03 10.63 3.18
N VAL A 225 -15.76 9.35 2.95
CA VAL A 225 -16.15 8.62 1.74
C VAL A 225 -16.85 7.34 2.16
N ARG A 226 -17.62 6.76 1.24
CA ARG A 226 -18.20 5.43 1.45
C ARG A 226 -17.12 4.44 1.83
N HIS A 227 -17.29 3.72 2.94
CA HIS A 227 -16.31 2.78 3.44
C HIS A 227 -16.90 1.56 4.13
N CYS A 228 -16.22 0.43 3.96
CA CYS A 228 -16.55 -0.86 4.55
C CYS A 228 -15.38 -1.35 5.40
N ILE A 229 -15.70 -1.98 6.53
CA ILE A 229 -14.74 -2.67 7.39
C ILE A 229 -14.96 -4.17 7.29
N ILE A 230 -13.87 -4.89 7.05
CA ILE A 230 -13.82 -6.35 7.09
C ILE A 230 -12.92 -6.72 8.26
N ALA A 231 -13.49 -7.16 9.37
CA ALA A 231 -12.75 -7.60 10.55
C ALA A 231 -12.51 -9.11 10.49
N GLY A 232 -11.31 -9.56 10.85
CA GLY A 232 -11.05 -10.97 11.07
C GLY A 232 -11.46 -11.37 12.49
N GLY A 233 -12.00 -12.58 12.64
CA GLY A 233 -12.42 -13.12 13.92
C GLY A 233 -13.23 -14.39 13.75
N ASP A 234 -13.14 -15.31 14.69
CA ASP A 234 -13.83 -16.60 14.64
C ASP A 234 -15.30 -16.50 15.10
N GLY A 235 -15.66 -15.40 15.77
CA GLY A 235 -17.01 -15.15 16.31
C GLY A 235 -17.19 -15.56 17.77
N GLY A 236 -16.12 -15.98 18.44
CA GLY A 236 -16.05 -16.33 19.85
C GLY A 236 -14.89 -15.62 20.54
N GLU A 237 -13.92 -16.41 21.00
CA GLU A 237 -12.74 -15.92 21.74
C GLU A 237 -11.60 -15.45 20.82
N GLY A 238 -11.74 -15.60 19.49
CA GLY A 238 -10.72 -15.19 18.53
C GLY A 238 -9.58 -16.20 18.38
N PHE A 239 -8.47 -15.73 17.79
CA PHE A 239 -7.29 -16.56 17.51
C PHE A 239 -6.13 -16.30 18.47
N ASN A 240 -6.18 -15.24 19.27
CA ASN A 240 -5.14 -14.90 20.23
C ASN A 240 -5.68 -14.99 21.67
N PRO A 241 -5.30 -16.02 22.45
CA PRO A 241 -5.82 -16.22 23.81
C PRO A 241 -5.38 -15.14 24.80
N TRP A 242 -4.44 -14.25 24.43
CA TRP A 242 -4.03 -13.11 25.25
C TRP A 242 -4.83 -11.83 24.98
N LEU A 243 -5.70 -11.83 23.96
CA LEU A 243 -6.62 -10.74 23.67
C LEU A 243 -8.01 -11.13 24.16
N ALA A 244 -8.63 -10.26 24.95
CA ALA A 244 -10.01 -10.49 25.38
C ALA A 244 -10.99 -10.18 24.24
N GLY A 245 -11.76 -11.20 23.86
CA GLY A 245 -12.80 -11.15 22.82
C GLY A 245 -12.28 -11.44 21.41
N ASP A 246 -13.21 -11.60 20.49
CA ASP A 246 -12.98 -11.98 19.09
C ASP A 246 -11.91 -11.12 18.40
N ASP A 247 -10.96 -11.78 17.74
CA ASP A 247 -9.75 -11.17 17.16
C ASP A 247 -9.20 -12.00 16.00
N ASP A 248 -8.35 -11.40 15.18
CA ASP A 248 -7.70 -12.05 14.02
C ASP A 248 -6.28 -12.55 14.29
N GLY A 249 -5.86 -12.64 15.55
CA GLY A 249 -4.50 -12.89 16.00
C GLY A 249 -3.75 -11.61 16.39
N ILE A 250 -4.12 -10.47 15.83
CA ILE A 250 -3.40 -9.19 15.96
C ILE A 250 -4.34 -8.04 16.36
N VAL A 251 -5.52 -7.97 15.73
CA VAL A 251 -6.48 -6.88 15.89
C VAL A 251 -7.81 -7.49 16.33
N ARG A 252 -8.39 -6.97 17.40
CA ARG A 252 -9.74 -7.37 17.83
C ARG A 252 -10.81 -6.86 16.87
N VAL A 253 -11.91 -7.57 16.76
CA VAL A 253 -13.07 -7.16 15.96
C VAL A 253 -13.56 -5.77 16.37
N ASP A 254 -13.57 -5.48 17.67
CA ASP A 254 -13.96 -4.17 18.20
C ASP A 254 -12.92 -3.07 17.96
N GLU A 255 -11.63 -3.41 17.89
CA GLU A 255 -10.56 -2.47 17.52
C GLU A 255 -10.62 -2.09 16.05
N ALA A 256 -11.13 -2.99 15.21
CA ALA A 256 -11.34 -2.73 13.79
C ALA A 256 -12.50 -1.77 13.51
N ARG A 257 -13.48 -1.67 14.42
CA ARG A 257 -14.64 -0.79 14.25
C ARG A 257 -14.21 0.67 14.12
N LEU A 258 -14.85 1.36 13.18
CA LEU A 258 -14.68 2.79 12.96
C LEU A 258 -16.07 3.45 12.88
N PRO A 259 -16.32 4.52 13.65
CA PRO A 259 -17.56 5.28 13.56
C PRO A 259 -17.82 5.80 12.14
N GLY A 260 -19.10 5.77 11.72
CA GLY A 260 -19.52 6.24 10.40
C GLY A 260 -19.30 5.26 9.25
N SER A 261 -18.88 4.03 9.52
CA SER A 261 -18.78 2.98 8.49
C SER A 261 -20.14 2.63 7.91
N ASP A 262 -20.20 2.58 6.58
CA ASP A 262 -21.41 2.20 5.85
C ASP A 262 -21.74 0.72 6.06
N ASP A 263 -20.69 -0.10 6.19
CA ASP A 263 -20.80 -1.54 6.35
C ASP A 263 -19.70 -2.12 7.25
N PHE A 264 -20.05 -3.21 7.92
CA PHE A 264 -19.15 -4.02 8.70
C PHE A 264 -19.40 -5.51 8.43
N LEU A 265 -18.33 -6.25 8.16
CA LEU A 265 -18.36 -7.70 7.95
C LEU A 265 -17.29 -8.36 8.82
N ARG A 266 -17.67 -9.38 9.59
CA ARG A 266 -16.70 -10.29 10.22
C ARG A 266 -16.43 -11.46 9.28
N VAL A 267 -15.16 -11.83 9.16
CA VAL A 267 -14.69 -12.99 8.38
C VAL A 267 -13.89 -13.91 9.29
N ASN A 268 -14.18 -15.21 9.26
CA ASN A 268 -13.44 -16.21 10.01
C ASN A 268 -12.05 -16.46 9.39
N ALA A 269 -11.10 -15.58 9.72
CA ALA A 269 -9.73 -15.66 9.22
C ALA A 269 -8.76 -14.95 10.15
N ILE A 270 -7.56 -15.52 10.27
CA ILE A 270 -6.41 -14.84 10.89
C ILE A 270 -5.94 -13.66 10.04
N HIS A 271 -5.30 -12.69 10.69
CA HIS A 271 -4.89 -11.38 10.16
C HIS A 271 -4.11 -11.49 8.86
N ALA A 272 -3.22 -12.48 8.79
CA ALA A 272 -2.34 -12.66 7.65
C ALA A 272 -3.07 -13.14 6.38
N LEU A 273 -4.16 -13.88 6.55
CA LEU A 273 -4.93 -14.49 5.47
C LEU A 273 -6.18 -13.68 5.12
N LEU A 274 -6.64 -12.80 6.02
CA LEU A 274 -7.88 -12.03 5.90
C LEU A 274 -8.07 -11.37 4.54
N ILE A 275 -7.07 -10.63 4.04
CA ILE A 275 -7.17 -9.90 2.76
C ILE A 275 -7.34 -10.81 1.54
N ASN A 276 -6.88 -12.06 1.64
CA ASN A 276 -6.95 -13.06 0.56
C ASN A 276 -8.08 -14.08 0.78
N HIS A 277 -8.89 -13.91 1.83
CA HIS A 277 -9.99 -14.80 2.14
C HIS A 277 -11.09 -14.71 1.06
N PRO A 278 -11.75 -15.82 0.66
CA PRO A 278 -12.84 -15.81 -0.31
C PRO A 278 -13.98 -14.83 0.05
N ASP A 279 -14.35 -14.74 1.33
CA ASP A 279 -15.41 -13.83 1.77
C ASP A 279 -14.99 -12.36 1.68
N THR A 280 -13.72 -12.05 1.93
CA THR A 280 -13.17 -10.71 1.72
C THR A 280 -13.24 -10.32 0.25
N TRP A 281 -12.93 -11.25 -0.66
CA TRP A 281 -13.10 -11.04 -2.09
C TRP A 281 -14.58 -10.83 -2.47
N ALA A 282 -15.49 -11.66 -1.95
CA ALA A 282 -16.92 -11.53 -2.21
C ALA A 282 -17.48 -10.18 -1.72
N ALA A 283 -17.04 -9.73 -0.54
CA ALA A 283 -17.40 -8.44 0.03
C ALA A 283 -16.85 -7.27 -0.80
N LEU A 284 -15.59 -7.34 -1.21
CA LEU A 284 -14.98 -6.35 -2.09
C LEU A 284 -15.73 -6.25 -3.43
N ARG A 285 -16.06 -7.38 -4.05
CA ARG A 285 -16.79 -7.40 -5.33
C ARG A 285 -18.14 -6.69 -5.19
N ARG A 286 -18.93 -7.02 -4.16
CA ARG A 286 -20.20 -6.32 -3.87
C ARG A 286 -20.00 -4.82 -3.71
N PHE A 287 -18.97 -4.42 -2.94
CA PHE A 287 -18.65 -3.02 -2.72
C PHE A 287 -18.34 -2.27 -4.02
N LEU A 288 -17.50 -2.88 -4.88
CA LEU A 288 -17.11 -2.32 -6.16
C LEU A 288 -18.28 -2.25 -7.17
N ASP A 289 -19.24 -3.18 -7.06
CA ASP A 289 -20.48 -3.19 -7.83
C ASP A 289 -21.53 -2.17 -7.30
N GLY A 290 -21.19 -1.41 -6.26
CA GLY A 290 -22.04 -0.37 -5.66
C GLY A 290 -22.95 -0.87 -4.52
N GLY A 291 -22.95 -2.16 -4.22
CA GLY A 291 -23.74 -2.78 -3.16
C GLY A 291 -23.00 -2.88 -1.82
N ARG A 292 -23.72 -3.17 -0.73
CA ARG A 292 -23.16 -3.27 0.62
C ARG A 292 -22.20 -4.45 0.78
N CYS A 293 -21.12 -4.27 1.54
CA CYS A 293 -20.09 -5.30 1.63
C CYS A 293 -20.52 -6.50 2.48
N ASN A 294 -21.39 -6.30 3.47
CA ASN A 294 -21.96 -7.37 4.29
C ASN A 294 -23.04 -8.21 3.56
N GLY A 295 -23.46 -7.79 2.36
CA GLY A 295 -24.46 -8.49 1.56
C GLY A 295 -25.91 -8.35 2.05
N MET A 296 -26.16 -7.64 3.15
CA MET A 296 -27.52 -7.31 3.59
C MET A 296 -27.95 -6.05 2.84
N GLY A 297 -29.08 -6.11 2.13
CA GLY A 297 -29.66 -5.05 1.28
C GLY A 297 -30.69 -4.18 2.00
#